data_AF-A0A419J0B0-F1
#
_entry.id   AF-A0A419J0B0-F1
#
_cell.length_a   1.000
_cell.length_b   1.000
_cell.length_c   1.000
_cell.angle_alpha   90.00
_cell.angle_beta   90.00
_cell.angle_gamma   90.00
#
_symmetry.space_group_name_H-M   'P 1'
#
loop_
_entity.id
_entity.type
_entity.pdbx_description
1 polymer ?
#
loop_
_entity_poly.entity_id
_entity_poly.type
_entity_poly.pdbx_seq_one_letter_code
_entity_poly.pdbx_strand_id
1 'polypeptide(L)'
;MTTNRLNLILRLVLIIYPPVILSLKMHNLLRYLTLREIDIMTKIILLAAGGAIGTLLRYSLSGLTYRYTDGVFPWGTLFVNLAGSFVIGLLWGFFEMENMSPGMRNFVFAGILGGFTTFSTFSLESCNLLRDGETGLAISNILASNIAGIALVFAGLYISRYIINLVK
;
A
#
# COMPACT_ATOMS: atom_id res chain seq x y z
N MET A 1 -21.07 0.95 -55.06
CA MET A 1 -21.80 -0.20 -54.47
C MET A 1 -21.62 -0.34 -52.94
N THR A 2 -20.61 0.28 -52.32
CA THR A 2 -20.33 0.18 -50.87
C THR A 2 -21.26 1.01 -49.97
N THR A 3 -21.79 2.14 -50.46
CA THR A 3 -22.64 3.07 -49.70
C THR A 3 -24.00 2.48 -49.30
N ASN A 4 -24.59 1.61 -50.12
CA ASN A 4 -25.90 1.00 -49.83
C ASN A 4 -25.83 -0.04 -48.70
N ARG A 5 -24.73 -0.78 -48.56
CA ARG A 5 -24.57 -1.76 -47.49
C ARG A 5 -24.40 -1.08 -46.13
N LEU A 6 -23.63 0.01 -46.07
CA LEU A 6 -23.46 0.77 -44.83
C LEU A 6 -24.77 1.42 -44.35
N ASN A 7 -25.55 1.98 -45.29
CA ASN A 7 -26.85 2.57 -44.98
C ASN A 7 -27.88 1.53 -44.51
N LEU A 8 -27.85 0.31 -45.07
CA LEU A 8 -28.71 -0.79 -44.63
C LEU A 8 -28.34 -1.27 -43.22
N ILE A 9 -27.05 -1.40 -42.93
CA ILE A 9 -26.55 -1.79 -41.60
C ILE A 9 -26.95 -0.75 -40.55
N LEU A 10 -26.75 0.54 -40.84
CA LEU A 10 -27.14 1.63 -39.92
C LEU A 10 -28.64 1.63 -39.63
N ARG A 11 -29.49 1.42 -40.64
CA ARG A 11 -30.94 1.32 -40.46
C ARG A 11 -31.33 0.10 -39.63
N LEU A 12 -30.73 -1.07 -39.87
CA LEU A 12 -30.98 -2.27 -39.08
C LEU A 12 -30.54 -2.09 -37.63
N VAL A 13 -29.38 -1.46 -37.38
CA VAL A 13 -28.90 -1.16 -36.03
C VAL A 13 -29.84 -0.19 -35.30
N LEU A 14 -30.36 0.85 -35.97
CA LEU A 14 -31.32 1.80 -35.38
C LEU A 14 -32.71 1.20 -35.14
N ILE A 15 -33.08 0.15 -35.88
CA ILE A 15 -34.33 -0.60 -35.69
C ILE A 15 -34.18 -1.60 -34.52
N ILE A 16 -33.04 -2.30 -34.45
CA ILE A 16 -32.73 -3.28 -33.39
C ILE A 16 -32.43 -2.57 -32.05
N TYR A 17 -31.78 -1.41 -32.11
CA TYR A 17 -31.53 -0.52 -30.98
C TYR A 17 -32.21 0.82 -31.26
N PRO A 18 -33.45 1.04 -30.78
CA PRO A 18 -34.10 2.33 -30.81
C PRO A 18 -33.11 3.40 -30.31
N PRO A 19 -33.12 4.63 -30.88
CA PRO A 19 -32.19 5.69 -30.49
C PRO A 19 -32.19 5.96 -28.96
N VAL A 20 -33.29 5.67 -28.27
CA VAL A 20 -33.42 5.69 -26.81
C VAL A 20 -32.55 4.63 -26.12
N ILE A 21 -32.52 3.38 -26.60
CA ILE A 21 -31.68 2.31 -26.02
C ILE A 21 -30.19 2.59 -26.28
N LEU A 22 -29.85 3.10 -27.46
CA LEU A 22 -28.48 3.50 -27.77
C LEU A 22 -28.01 4.66 -26.87
N SER A 23 -28.89 5.64 -26.64
CA SER A 23 -28.65 6.75 -25.70
C SER A 23 -28.50 6.28 -24.25
N LEU A 24 -29.36 5.38 -23.77
CA LEU A 24 -29.28 4.80 -22.42
C LEU A 24 -28.00 3.98 -22.22
N LYS A 25 -27.62 3.18 -23.21
CA LYS A 25 -26.38 2.38 -23.17
C LYS A 25 -25.14 3.26 -23.17
N MET A 26 -25.17 4.35 -23.95
CA MET A 26 -24.11 5.37 -23.96
C MET A 26 -24.02 6.11 -22.63
N HIS A 27 -25.16 6.52 -22.05
CA HIS A 27 -25.22 7.18 -20.75
C HIS A 27 -24.68 6.30 -19.62
N ASN A 28 -25.06 5.01 -19.58
CA ASN A 28 -24.55 4.07 -18.59
C ASN A 28 -23.05 3.79 -18.76
N LEU A 29 -22.54 3.74 -20.00
CA LEU A 29 -21.11 3.59 -20.27
C LEU A 29 -20.33 4.82 -19.82
N LEU A 30 -20.80 6.02 -20.14
CA LEU A 30 -20.19 7.27 -19.67
C LEU A 30 -20.19 7.34 -18.14
N ARG A 31 -21.32 6.99 -17.50
CA ARG A 31 -21.41 6.91 -16.04
C ARG A 31 -20.42 5.89 -15.45
N TYR A 32 -20.29 4.72 -16.06
CA TYR A 32 -19.31 3.70 -15.63
C TYR A 32 -17.87 4.20 -15.76
N LEU A 33 -17.52 4.85 -16.88
CA LEU A 33 -16.20 5.43 -17.09
C LEU A 33 -15.90 6.53 -16.07
N THR A 34 -16.84 7.44 -15.83
CA THR A 34 -16.69 8.49 -14.81
C THR A 34 -16.56 7.92 -13.40
N LEU A 35 -17.38 6.94 -13.02
CA LEU A 35 -17.28 6.29 -11.70
C LEU A 35 -15.93 5.58 -11.52
N ARG A 36 -15.43 4.93 -12.58
CA ARG A 36 -14.11 4.29 -12.58
C ARG A 36 -12.98 5.31 -12.42
N GLU A 37 -13.05 6.45 -13.11
CA GLU A 37 -12.07 7.53 -12.97
C GLU A 37 -12.07 8.11 -11.55
N ILE A 38 -13.25 8.34 -10.97
CA ILE A 38 -13.41 8.82 -9.58
C ILE A 38 -12.78 7.82 -8.58
N ASP A 39 -12.98 6.51 -8.77
CA ASP A 39 -12.40 5.48 -7.92
C ASP A 39 -10.85 5.49 -7.98
N ILE A 40 -10.29 5.60 -9.19
CA ILE A 40 -8.84 5.71 -9.39
C ILE A 40 -8.28 6.97 -8.74
N MET A 41 -8.91 8.13 -8.96
CA MET A 41 -8.50 9.40 -8.37
C MET A 41 -8.52 9.32 -6.84
N THR A 42 -9.59 8.78 -6.28
CA THR A 42 -9.74 8.58 -4.82
C THR A 42 -8.63 7.69 -4.29
N LYS A 43 -8.34 6.57 -4.96
CA LYS A 43 -7.25 5.67 -4.59
C LYS A 43 -5.89 6.37 -4.58
N ILE A 44 -5.58 7.15 -5.60
CA ILE A 44 -4.31 7.89 -5.70
C ILE A 44 -4.18 8.90 -4.56
N ILE A 45 -5.24 9.66 -4.27
CA ILE A 45 -5.25 10.65 -3.17
C ILE A 45 -5.00 9.95 -1.84
N LEU A 46 -5.66 8.82 -1.59
CA LEU A 46 -5.46 8.05 -0.35
C LEU A 46 -4.03 7.48 -0.24
N LEU A 47 -3.49 6.94 -1.32
CA LEU A 47 -2.09 6.46 -1.35
C LEU A 47 -1.11 7.61 -1.07
N ALA A 48 -1.31 8.76 -1.72
CA ALA A 48 -0.45 9.92 -1.57
C ALA A 48 -0.52 10.51 -0.15
N ALA A 49 -1.73 10.68 0.39
CA ALA A 49 -1.94 11.20 1.74
C ALA A 49 -1.34 10.27 2.80
N GLY A 50 -1.62 8.96 2.70
CA GLY A 50 -1.03 7.98 3.60
C GLY A 50 0.49 7.92 3.48
N GLY A 51 1.01 7.90 2.25
CA GLY A 51 2.45 7.87 1.96
C GLY A 51 3.20 9.10 2.49
N ALA A 52 2.60 10.29 2.40
CA ALA A 52 3.14 11.50 2.98
C ALA A 52 3.25 11.39 4.50
N ILE A 53 2.19 10.94 5.18
CA ILE A 53 2.20 10.71 6.63
C ILE A 53 3.30 9.70 7.02
N GLY A 54 3.33 8.54 6.36
CA GLY A 54 4.32 7.50 6.62
C GLY A 54 5.76 7.99 6.45
N THR A 55 6.03 8.70 5.36
CA THR A 55 7.37 9.24 5.06
C THR A 55 7.80 10.29 6.09
N LEU A 56 6.91 11.18 6.51
CA LEU A 56 7.19 12.19 7.52
C LEU A 56 7.44 11.57 8.91
N LEU A 57 6.67 10.54 9.28
CA LEU A 57 6.89 9.78 10.51
C LEU A 57 8.26 9.09 10.50
N ARG A 58 8.59 8.41 9.39
CA ARG A 58 9.90 7.79 9.22
C ARG A 58 11.02 8.81 9.34
N TYR A 59 10.94 9.91 8.61
CA TYR A 59 11.95 10.97 8.66
C TYR A 59 12.17 11.49 10.09
N SER A 60 11.08 11.73 10.81
CA SER A 60 11.13 12.23 12.19
C SER A 60 11.77 11.22 13.14
N LEU A 61 11.39 9.94 13.04
CA LEU A 61 11.91 8.88 13.91
C LEU A 61 13.37 8.53 13.60
N SER A 62 13.73 8.42 12.32
CA SER A 62 15.13 8.22 11.91
C SER A 62 16.00 9.40 12.37
N GLY A 63 15.53 10.65 12.24
CA GLY A 63 16.24 11.83 12.72
C GLY A 63 16.45 11.86 14.23
N LEU A 64 15.49 11.36 15.01
CA LEU A 64 15.64 11.21 16.46
C LEU A 64 16.73 10.20 16.81
N THR A 65 16.78 9.05 16.15
CA THR A 65 17.82 8.03 16.44
C THR A 65 19.24 8.54 16.18
N TYR A 66 19.42 9.38 15.15
CA TYR A 66 20.72 10.01 14.87
C TYR A 66 21.20 10.93 16.01
N ARG A 67 20.27 11.51 16.80
CA ARG A 67 20.63 12.38 17.94
C ARG A 67 21.07 11.60 19.18
N TYR A 68 20.62 10.34 19.32
CA TYR A 68 20.80 9.54 20.53
C TYR A 68 21.75 8.35 20.35
N THR A 69 22.32 8.17 19.16
CA THR A 69 23.21 7.06 18.84
C THR A 69 24.47 7.59 18.14
N ASP A 70 25.55 6.82 18.19
CA ASP A 70 26.84 7.20 17.61
C ASP A 70 26.85 7.21 16.06
N GLY A 71 25.70 6.96 15.42
CA GLY A 71 25.54 7.03 13.96
C GLY A 71 26.12 5.85 13.17
N VAL A 72 26.87 4.95 13.82
CA VAL A 72 27.51 3.80 13.16
C VAL A 72 26.47 2.75 12.72
N PHE A 73 25.48 2.44 13.56
CA PHE A 73 24.46 1.44 13.26
C PHE A 73 23.12 2.11 12.90
N PRO A 74 22.38 1.63 11.88
CA PRO A 74 21.15 2.28 11.39
C PRO A 74 19.92 1.98 12.25
N TRP A 75 19.96 2.38 13.52
CA TRP A 75 18.88 2.15 14.49
C TRP A 75 17.52 2.69 14.03
N GLY A 76 17.50 3.86 13.39
CA GLY A 76 16.28 4.46 12.87
C GLY A 76 15.58 3.58 11.84
N THR A 77 16.34 3.11 10.84
CA THR A 77 15.81 2.26 9.77
C THR A 77 15.37 0.90 10.31
N LEU A 78 16.14 0.30 11.22
CA LEU A 78 15.75 -0.94 11.86
C LEU A 78 14.44 -0.76 12.63
N PHE A 79 14.31 0.29 13.44
CA PHE A 79 13.12 0.55 14.23
C PHE A 79 11.87 0.71 13.37
N VAL A 80 11.90 1.59 12.35
CA VAL A 80 10.71 1.84 11.53
C VAL A 80 10.27 0.59 10.76
N ASN A 81 11.21 -0.23 10.29
CA ASN A 81 10.90 -1.49 9.61
C ASN A 81 10.27 -2.50 10.57
N LEU A 82 10.87 -2.72 11.75
CA LEU A 82 10.34 -3.65 12.75
C LEU A 82 8.98 -3.20 13.30
N ALA A 83 8.82 -1.93 13.64
CA ALA A 83 7.54 -1.38 14.07
C ALA A 83 6.48 -1.50 12.98
N GLY A 84 6.83 -1.21 11.72
CA GLY A 84 5.93 -1.37 10.58
C GLY A 84 5.52 -2.82 10.36
N SER A 85 6.46 -3.77 10.47
CA SER A 85 6.20 -5.21 10.43
C SER A 85 5.25 -5.68 11.54
N PHE A 86 5.41 -5.17 12.76
CA PHE A 86 4.48 -5.47 13.84
C PHE A 86 3.07 -4.93 13.57
N VAL A 87 3.00 -3.64 13.19
CA VAL A 87 1.72 -2.95 12.95
C VAL A 87 0.97 -3.56 11.77
N ILE A 88 1.66 -3.94 10.68
CA ILE A 88 0.98 -4.59 9.54
C ILE A 88 0.35 -5.91 9.97
N GLY A 89 1.05 -6.74 10.76
CA GLY A 89 0.50 -7.99 11.28
C GLY A 89 -0.72 -7.76 12.18
N LEU A 90 -0.62 -6.79 13.09
CA LEU A 90 -1.70 -6.45 14.02
C LEU A 90 -2.95 -5.96 13.28
N LEU A 91 -2.80 -4.98 12.38
CA LEU A 91 -3.92 -4.44 11.61
C LEU A 91 -4.51 -5.49 10.67
N TRP A 92 -3.67 -6.29 10.01
CA TRP A 92 -4.14 -7.34 9.13
C TRP A 92 -5.02 -8.35 9.88
N GLY A 93 -4.60 -8.78 11.08
CA GLY A 93 -5.39 -9.73 11.86
C GLY A 93 -6.70 -9.14 12.43
N PHE A 94 -6.77 -7.84 12.71
CA PHE A 94 -8.04 -7.17 13.04
C PHE A 94 -9.00 -7.13 11.84
N PHE A 95 -8.49 -6.78 10.66
CA PHE A 95 -9.29 -6.64 9.45
C PHE A 95 -9.53 -7.95 8.67
N GLU A 96 -8.93 -9.07 9.08
CA GLU A 96 -9.35 -10.40 8.59
C GLU A 96 -10.76 -10.75 9.08
N MET A 97 -11.20 -10.19 10.22
CA MET A 97 -12.52 -10.42 10.79
C MET A 97 -13.55 -9.33 10.45
N GLU A 98 -13.10 -8.12 10.10
CA GLU A 98 -13.96 -7.00 9.72
C GLU A 98 -13.69 -6.53 8.29
N ASN A 99 -14.75 -6.36 7.48
CA ASN A 99 -14.65 -5.91 6.09
C ASN A 99 -14.08 -4.48 5.99
N MET A 100 -12.75 -4.37 5.90
CA MET A 100 -12.06 -3.10 5.64
C MET A 100 -12.35 -2.60 4.22
N SER A 101 -12.75 -1.34 4.09
CA SER A 101 -13.00 -0.75 2.78
C SER A 101 -11.72 -0.71 1.92
N PRO A 102 -11.83 -0.87 0.58
CA PRO A 102 -10.68 -0.81 -0.31
C PRO A 102 -9.87 0.50 -0.17
N GLY A 103 -10.56 1.62 0.03
CA GLY A 103 -9.93 2.93 0.26
C GLY A 103 -9.07 2.94 1.52
N MET A 104 -9.61 2.46 2.65
CA MET A 104 -8.86 2.39 3.90
C MET A 104 -7.66 1.45 3.78
N ARG A 105 -7.81 0.31 3.09
CA ARG A 105 -6.70 -0.62 2.83
C ARG A 105 -5.57 0.07 2.06
N ASN A 106 -5.89 0.83 1.01
CA ASN A 106 -4.89 1.60 0.25
C ASN A 106 -4.22 2.67 1.11
N PHE A 107 -4.99 3.44 1.87
CA PHE A 107 -4.49 4.51 2.74
C PHE A 107 -3.52 3.98 3.81
N VAL A 108 -3.89 2.90 4.50
CA VAL A 108 -3.15 2.38 5.65
C VAL A 108 -1.96 1.52 5.22
N PHE A 109 -2.19 0.49 4.41
CA PHE A 109 -1.13 -0.49 4.12
C PHE A 109 -0.16 0.00 3.05
N ALA A 110 -0.68 0.43 1.91
CA ALA A 110 0.16 0.89 0.82
C ALA A 110 0.63 2.34 1.01
N GLY A 111 -0.22 3.19 1.61
CA GLY A 111 0.11 4.57 1.94
C GLY A 111 1.00 4.67 3.18
N ILE A 112 0.40 4.66 4.38
CA ILE A 112 1.11 4.91 5.65
C ILE A 112 2.24 3.92 5.86
N LEU A 113 1.95 2.62 5.91
CA LEU A 113 2.96 1.60 6.21
C LEU A 113 4.01 1.49 5.08
N GLY A 114 3.58 1.68 3.83
CA GLY A 114 4.49 1.75 2.68
C GLY A 114 5.47 2.93 2.73
N GLY A 115 5.02 4.11 3.17
CA GLY A 115 5.91 5.27 3.34
C GLY A 115 6.73 5.25 4.64
N PHE A 116 6.18 4.61 5.68
CA PHE A 116 6.79 4.49 7.00
C PHE A 116 7.96 3.50 7.03
N THR A 117 7.86 2.41 6.27
CA THR A 117 8.93 1.40 6.15
C THR A 117 9.81 1.66 4.94
N THR A 118 11.01 1.11 4.90
CA THR A 118 11.93 1.26 3.77
C THR A 118 12.90 0.09 3.64
N PHE A 119 12.82 -0.62 2.51
CA PHE A 119 13.79 -1.66 2.17
C PHE A 119 15.04 -1.10 1.47
N SER A 120 14.87 -0.03 0.67
CA SER A 120 15.96 0.58 -0.09
C SER A 120 17.00 1.23 0.81
N THR A 121 16.58 1.99 1.83
CA THR A 121 17.49 2.57 2.82
C THR A 121 18.21 1.48 3.62
N PHE A 122 17.48 0.46 4.09
CA PHE A 122 18.05 -0.71 4.77
C PHE A 122 19.16 -1.38 3.95
N SER A 123 18.93 -1.59 2.65
CA SER A 123 19.89 -2.24 1.76
C SER A 123 21.14 -1.39 1.57
N LEU A 124 20.97 -0.09 1.35
CA LEU A 124 22.09 0.85 1.20
C LEU A 124 22.94 0.92 2.47
N GLU A 125 22.32 1.04 3.64
CA GLU A 125 23.02 1.06 4.94
C GLU A 125 23.77 -0.23 5.21
N SER A 126 23.16 -1.39 4.90
CA SER A 126 23.82 -2.69 5.03
C SER A 126 25.04 -2.81 4.10
N CYS A 127 24.92 -2.33 2.85
CA CYS A 127 26.04 -2.27 1.93
C CYS A 127 27.14 -1.32 2.39
N ASN A 128 26.79 -0.17 2.98
CA ASN A 128 27.77 0.78 3.49
C ASN A 128 28.55 0.17 4.67
N LEU A 129 27.87 -0.49 5.62
CA LEU A 129 28.53 -1.22 6.71
C LEU A 129 29.53 -2.26 6.18
N LEU A 130 29.18 -3.02 5.14
CA LEU A 130 30.12 -3.96 4.52
C LEU A 130 31.32 -3.25 3.88
N ARG A 131 31.10 -2.13 3.19
CA ARG A 131 32.16 -1.34 2.55
C ARG A 131 33.11 -0.71 3.54
N ASP A 132 32.60 -0.33 4.71
CA ASP A 132 33.36 0.30 5.79
C ASP A 132 34.11 -0.74 6.65
N GLY A 133 33.99 -2.03 6.32
CA GLY A 133 34.64 -3.14 7.05
C GLY A 133 33.84 -3.65 8.25
N GLU A 134 32.71 -3.02 8.57
CA GLU A 134 31.82 -3.33 9.69
C GLU A 134 30.92 -4.56 9.41
N THR A 135 31.55 -5.68 9.05
CA THR A 135 30.85 -6.89 8.59
C THR A 135 29.90 -7.46 9.64
N GLY A 136 30.29 -7.43 10.91
CA GLY A 136 29.45 -7.89 12.02
C GLY A 136 28.16 -7.08 12.17
N LEU A 137 28.25 -5.75 12.03
CA LEU A 137 27.09 -4.86 12.08
C LEU A 137 26.20 -5.03 10.85
N ALA A 138 26.79 -5.20 9.66
CA ALA A 138 26.03 -5.46 8.44
C ALA A 138 25.19 -6.74 8.54
N ILE A 139 25.81 -7.85 8.96
CA ILE A 139 25.13 -9.13 9.17
C ILE A 139 24.01 -8.98 10.21
N SER A 140 24.30 -8.28 11.31
CA SER A 140 23.32 -8.02 12.37
C SER A 140 22.12 -7.23 11.83
N ASN A 141 22.34 -6.18 11.04
CA ASN A 141 21.26 -5.38 10.45
C ASN A 141 20.38 -6.21 9.49
N ILE A 142 21.01 -7.05 8.65
CA ILE A 142 20.32 -7.93 7.70
C ILE A 142 19.46 -8.96 8.45
N LEU A 143 20.05 -9.67 9.41
CA LEU A 143 19.35 -10.71 10.15
C LEU A 143 18.25 -10.12 11.02
N ALA A 144 18.52 -9.05 11.76
CA ALA A 144 17.53 -8.39 12.61
C ALA A 144 16.34 -7.88 11.79
N SER A 145 16.59 -7.15 10.70
CA SER A 145 15.51 -6.59 9.87
C SER A 145 14.60 -7.67 9.28
N ASN A 146 15.17 -8.78 8.80
CA ASN A 146 14.39 -9.83 8.12
C ASN A 146 13.76 -10.82 9.11
N ILE A 147 14.55 -11.40 10.01
CA ILE A 147 14.07 -12.43 10.93
C ILE A 147 13.12 -11.82 11.96
N ALA A 148 13.54 -10.74 12.63
CA ALA A 148 12.68 -10.10 13.63
C ALA A 148 11.47 -9.41 12.96
N GLY A 149 11.63 -8.88 11.74
CA GLY A 149 10.51 -8.34 10.96
C GLY A 149 9.42 -9.38 10.72
N ILE A 150 9.78 -10.55 10.18
CA ILE A 150 8.82 -11.65 9.97
C ILE A 150 8.20 -12.11 11.30
N ALA A 151 9.02 -12.28 12.35
CA ALA A 151 8.53 -12.67 13.66
C ALA A 151 7.52 -11.68 14.23
N LEU A 152 7.74 -10.37 14.03
CA LEU A 152 6.83 -9.31 14.49
C LEU A 152 5.53 -9.28 13.70
N VAL A 153 5.53 -9.60 12.41
CA VAL A 153 4.27 -9.78 11.65
C VAL A 153 3.43 -10.88 12.29
N PHE A 154 4.03 -12.05 12.56
CA PHE A 154 3.32 -13.14 13.24
C PHE A 154 2.85 -12.75 14.63
N ALA A 155 3.70 -12.09 15.42
CA ALA A 155 3.32 -11.61 16.75
C ALA A 155 2.11 -10.67 16.69
N GLY A 156 2.08 -9.73 15.74
CA GLY A 156 0.94 -8.85 15.50
C GLY A 156 -0.35 -9.63 15.19
N LEU A 157 -0.27 -10.61 14.27
CA LEU A 157 -1.41 -11.46 13.91
C LEU A 157 -1.94 -12.28 15.10
N TYR A 158 -1.05 -12.85 15.92
CA TYR A 158 -1.44 -13.61 17.10
C TYR A 158 -2.10 -12.72 18.15
N ILE A 159 -1.52 -11.54 18.41
CA ILE A 159 -2.06 -10.59 19.40
C ILE A 159 -3.43 -10.07 18.97
N SER A 160 -3.61 -9.69 17.70
CA SER A 160 -4.92 -9.24 17.22
C SER A 160 -5.99 -10.32 17.39
N ARG A 161 -5.67 -11.59 17.05
CA ARG A 161 -6.59 -12.71 17.21
C ARG A 161 -6.93 -12.97 18.68
N TYR A 162 -5.94 -12.91 19.55
CA TYR A 162 -6.13 -13.04 20.98
C TYR A 162 -7.07 -11.95 21.53
N ILE A 163 -6.85 -10.69 21.16
CA ILE A 163 -7.70 -9.56 21.57
C ILE A 163 -9.15 -9.76 21.08
N ILE A 164 -9.35 -10.15 19.82
CA ILE A 164 -10.71 -10.35 19.29
C ILE A 164 -11.44 -11.47 20.04
N ASN A 165 -10.74 -12.56 20.38
CA ASN A 165 -11.32 -13.66 21.14
C ASN A 165 -11.68 -13.29 22.59
N LEU A 166 -11.04 -12.27 23.17
CA LEU A 166 -11.38 -11.78 24.51
C LEU A 166 -12.64 -10.90 24.52
N VAL A 167 -12.97 -10.27 23.39
CA VAL A 167 -14.10 -9.33 23.27
C VAL A 167 -15.39 -10.05 22.81
N LYS A 168 -15.27 -11.26 22.26
CA LYS A 168 -16.39 -12.14 21.91
C LYS A 168 -16.83 -12.97 23.11
#